data_AF-A0A0P9HEW6-F1
#
_entry.id   AF-A0A0P9HEW6-F1
#
_cell.length_a   1.000
_cell.length_b   1.000
_cell.length_c   1.000
_cell.angle_alpha   90.00
_cell.angle_beta   90.00
_cell.angle_gamma   90.00
#
_symmetry.space_group_name_H-M   'P 1'
#
loop_
_entity.id
_entity.type
_entity.pdbx_description
1 polymer ?
#
loop_
_entity_poly.entity_id
_entity_poly.type
_entity_poly.pdbx_seq_one_letter_code
_entity_poly.pdbx_strand_id
1 'polypeptide(L)'
;MQDEIRLHFQSGKAITKEWLGTARRWLDGLGGIAGSITWGVIMLNFINTALTYRDLTKDGDFSMKDIGKVTYGLGYSFNLLMAVFVEAPWRVIKDASPVLIDGRNVGILDRSAGYWKARGNVAWGEAISGFRVSMVAIGAFGVAAATLEIFDIQDDLTGLKTNEEQIATQIKIASVGVMGLGSAAQLISGIYPSSFLTAFAMGSWFSVVLMLTGAVYLLSTMALNYFKQDSIGWWLRKCSWSNSIAYKYPTNAEGQFEEKRALFKIQLSPQIHVKSTTRDKDHYFGRDSPYSAPAQYGAGVQILFPGALRGQSVHFNVISSKRPWGVLPVEEIKSPIHEPFLDRGQFKSVDQFKTLANKPLGNAHEDFTFPLMPPAGEDVVWETWVPLEEGATYLELQIWHSDELINPGPEDIGYLFQVKLNSEGETKMDGLSTTDLEVKAASRLGSPTLEIAE
;
A
#
# COMPACT_ATOMS: atom_id res chain seq x y z
N MET A 1 1.26 -27.55 -16.17
CA MET A 1 1.27 -26.11 -15.88
C MET A 1 -0.13 -25.53 -15.69
N GLN A 2 -0.99 -25.40 -16.71
CA GLN A 2 -2.36 -24.83 -16.53
C GLN A 2 -3.21 -25.54 -15.46
N ASP A 3 -3.27 -26.88 -15.45
CA ASP A 3 -4.00 -27.64 -14.42
C ASP A 3 -3.38 -27.53 -13.02
N GLU A 4 -2.06 -27.48 -12.95
CA GLU A 4 -1.29 -27.32 -11.70
C GLU A 4 -1.53 -25.94 -11.07
N ILE A 5 -1.58 -24.90 -11.89
CA ILE A 5 -1.95 -23.53 -11.51
C ILE A 5 -3.40 -23.50 -11.04
N ARG A 6 -4.35 -24.08 -11.80
CA ARG A 6 -5.77 -24.17 -11.41
C ARG A 6 -5.93 -24.81 -10.03
N LEU A 7 -5.25 -25.92 -9.78
CA LEU A 7 -5.28 -26.62 -8.49
C LEU A 7 -4.64 -25.79 -7.37
N HIS A 8 -3.53 -25.09 -7.64
CA HIS A 8 -2.88 -24.20 -6.67
C HIS A 8 -3.81 -23.06 -6.24
N PHE A 9 -4.53 -22.45 -7.18
CA PHE A 9 -5.49 -21.38 -6.88
C PHE A 9 -6.76 -21.89 -6.19
N GLN A 10 -7.29 -23.05 -6.61
CA GLN A 10 -8.41 -23.70 -5.91
C GLN A 10 -8.06 -24.11 -4.48
N SER A 11 -6.78 -24.35 -4.19
CA SER A 11 -6.30 -24.71 -2.85
C SER A 11 -6.17 -23.51 -1.89
N GLY A 12 -6.38 -22.27 -2.35
CA GLY A 12 -6.22 -21.06 -1.53
C GLY A 12 -4.76 -20.67 -1.23
N LYS A 13 -3.78 -21.45 -1.69
CA LYS A 13 -2.35 -21.20 -1.48
C LYS A 13 -1.80 -19.97 -2.21
N ALA A 14 -2.53 -19.48 -3.20
CA ALA A 14 -2.16 -18.29 -3.97
C ALA A 14 -2.11 -16.98 -3.16
N ILE A 15 -2.70 -16.97 -1.96
CA ILE A 15 -2.75 -15.81 -1.05
C ILE A 15 -1.68 -15.92 0.05
N THR A 16 -0.77 -16.90 -0.03
CA THR A 16 0.17 -17.23 1.03
C THR A 16 1.62 -16.91 0.68
N LYS A 17 2.51 -16.96 1.69
CA LYS A 17 3.97 -16.79 1.56
C LYS A 17 4.62 -17.76 0.56
N GLU A 18 3.97 -18.89 0.25
CA GLU A 18 4.42 -19.91 -0.71
C GLU A 18 4.26 -19.48 -2.19
N TRP A 19 3.49 -18.43 -2.45
CA TRP A 19 3.20 -17.93 -3.79
C TRP A 19 4.47 -17.55 -4.55
N LEU A 20 5.35 -16.78 -3.91
CA LEU A 20 6.53 -16.19 -4.56
C LEU A 20 7.52 -17.25 -5.04
N GLY A 21 7.70 -18.34 -4.28
CA GLY A 21 8.51 -19.50 -4.68
C GLY A 21 7.86 -20.34 -5.77
N THR A 22 6.54 -20.41 -5.80
CA THR A 22 5.78 -21.14 -6.82
C THR A 22 5.75 -20.40 -8.15
N ALA A 23 5.55 -19.08 -8.11
CA ALA A 23 5.61 -18.19 -9.26
C ALA A 23 6.99 -18.20 -9.93
N ARG A 24 8.08 -18.18 -9.14
CA ARG A 24 9.45 -18.27 -9.65
C ARG A 24 9.71 -19.59 -10.38
N ARG A 25 9.24 -20.72 -9.80
CA ARG A 25 9.33 -22.05 -10.42
C ARG A 25 8.57 -22.15 -11.74
N TRP A 26 7.41 -21.48 -11.84
CA TRP A 26 6.65 -21.44 -13.10
C TRP A 26 7.31 -20.53 -14.14
N LEU A 27 7.86 -19.38 -13.74
CA LEU A 27 8.66 -18.49 -14.59
C LEU A 27 9.90 -19.20 -15.16
N ASP A 28 10.63 -19.95 -14.34
CA ASP A 28 11.82 -20.69 -14.77
C ASP A 28 11.48 -21.84 -15.74
N GLY A 29 10.24 -22.35 -15.70
CA GLY A 29 9.74 -23.40 -16.60
C GLY A 29 9.17 -22.91 -17.94
N LEU A 30 9.09 -21.60 -18.20
CA LEU A 30 8.35 -20.98 -19.32
C LEU A 30 9.20 -20.68 -20.57
N GLY A 31 10.32 -21.38 -20.77
CA GLY A 31 11.16 -21.21 -21.96
C GLY A 31 10.46 -21.58 -23.28
N GLY A 32 9.94 -20.58 -24.01
CA GLY A 32 9.89 -20.61 -25.48
C GLY A 32 8.54 -20.76 -26.21
N ILE A 33 7.38 -20.47 -25.64
CA ILE A 33 6.09 -20.51 -26.37
C ILE A 33 5.43 -19.13 -26.36
N ALA A 34 4.69 -18.73 -27.40
CA ALA A 34 3.94 -17.47 -27.49
C ALA A 34 3.00 -17.15 -26.29
N GLY A 35 2.71 -18.14 -25.44
CA GLY A 35 2.13 -17.91 -24.11
C GLY A 35 3.05 -17.16 -23.14
N SER A 36 4.35 -17.04 -23.42
CA SER A 36 5.36 -16.39 -22.57
C SER A 36 5.14 -14.89 -22.42
N ILE A 37 4.48 -14.23 -23.37
CA ILE A 37 4.15 -12.81 -23.28
C ILE A 37 2.93 -12.62 -22.37
N THR A 38 1.84 -13.37 -22.59
CA THR A 38 0.64 -13.29 -21.74
C THR A 38 0.93 -13.76 -20.31
N TRP A 39 1.69 -14.85 -20.14
CA TRP A 39 2.14 -15.33 -18.84
C TRP A 39 3.20 -14.41 -18.22
N GLY A 40 4.07 -13.80 -19.02
CA GLY A 40 5.01 -12.78 -18.58
C GLY A 40 4.31 -11.55 -18.03
N VAL A 41 3.25 -11.07 -18.69
CA VAL A 41 2.43 -9.93 -18.22
C VAL A 41 1.64 -10.30 -16.96
N ILE A 42 1.04 -11.49 -16.88
CA ILE A 42 0.38 -12.00 -15.67
C ILE A 42 1.38 -12.05 -14.51
N MET A 43 2.55 -12.64 -14.73
CA MET A 43 3.58 -12.76 -13.70
C MET A 43 4.18 -11.42 -13.33
N LEU A 44 4.38 -10.49 -14.28
CA LEU A 44 4.81 -9.12 -14.00
C LEU A 44 3.75 -8.36 -13.21
N ASN A 45 2.46 -8.57 -13.46
CA ASN A 45 1.40 -7.90 -12.69
C ASN A 45 1.26 -8.50 -11.28
N PHE A 46 1.43 -9.82 -11.13
CA PHE A 46 1.52 -10.46 -9.81
C PHE A 46 2.80 -10.08 -9.06
N ILE A 47 3.94 -9.98 -9.74
CA ILE A 47 5.20 -9.50 -9.16
C ILE A 47 5.06 -8.04 -8.80
N ASN A 48 4.48 -7.19 -9.65
CA ASN A 48 4.24 -5.79 -9.33
C ASN A 48 3.28 -5.66 -8.16
N THR A 49 2.17 -6.40 -8.11
CA THR A 49 1.26 -6.44 -6.94
C THR A 49 1.97 -6.95 -5.69
N ALA A 50 2.85 -7.95 -5.82
CA ALA A 50 3.65 -8.48 -4.71
C ALA A 50 4.79 -7.53 -4.29
N LEU A 51 5.34 -6.74 -5.21
CA LEU A 51 6.36 -5.72 -5.00
C LEU A 51 5.73 -4.47 -4.39
N THR A 52 4.60 -3.99 -4.91
CA THR A 52 3.74 -2.99 -4.29
C THR A 52 3.34 -3.46 -2.90
N TYR A 53 2.90 -4.70 -2.72
CA TYR A 53 2.68 -5.30 -1.40
C TYR A 53 3.96 -5.32 -0.56
N ARG A 54 5.13 -5.65 -1.12
CA ARG A 54 6.43 -5.70 -0.42
C ARG A 54 6.95 -4.32 -0.03
N ASP A 55 6.77 -3.33 -0.88
CA ASP A 55 7.26 -1.97 -0.75
C ASP A 55 6.31 -1.20 0.19
N LEU A 56 4.99 -1.41 0.09
CA LEU A 56 3.99 -1.00 1.10
C LEU A 56 4.21 -1.72 2.45
N THR A 57 4.58 -3.00 2.46
CA THR A 57 4.96 -3.70 3.71
C THR A 57 6.35 -3.32 4.21
N LYS A 58 7.23 -2.72 3.40
CA LYS A 58 8.53 -2.17 3.83
C LYS A 58 8.38 -0.77 4.41
N ASP A 59 7.59 0.09 3.76
CA ASP A 59 7.35 1.48 4.16
C ASP A 59 6.34 1.59 5.31
N GLY A 60 5.61 0.50 5.57
CA GLY A 60 4.81 0.30 6.77
C GLY A 60 3.39 0.87 6.71
N ASP A 61 3.16 1.83 5.83
CA ASP A 61 1.87 2.45 5.61
C ASP A 61 0.99 1.57 4.73
N PHE A 62 -0.08 1.04 5.31
CA PHE A 62 -1.26 0.74 4.51
C PHE A 62 -2.45 1.35 5.23
N SER A 63 -2.94 2.42 4.65
CA SER A 63 -4.29 2.91 4.85
C SER A 63 -5.32 1.97 4.19
N MET A 64 -6.62 2.15 4.45
CA MET A 64 -7.71 1.46 3.72
C MET A 64 -7.53 1.54 2.19
N LYS A 65 -6.96 2.67 1.76
CA LYS A 65 -6.52 3.00 0.41
C LYS A 65 -5.56 1.96 -0.15
N ASP A 66 -4.46 1.66 0.55
CA ASP A 66 -3.41 0.76 0.05
C ASP A 66 -3.83 -0.72 0.07
N ILE A 67 -4.76 -1.08 0.96
CA ILE A 67 -5.47 -2.38 0.91
C ILE A 67 -6.35 -2.44 -0.34
N GLY A 68 -7.04 -1.36 -0.68
CA GLY A 68 -7.69 -1.16 -1.97
C GLY A 68 -6.72 -1.45 -3.13
N LYS A 69 -5.54 -0.83 -3.10
CA LYS A 69 -4.49 -0.98 -4.14
C LYS A 69 -4.00 -2.40 -4.36
N VAL A 70 -3.74 -3.13 -3.28
CA VAL A 70 -3.37 -4.55 -3.39
C VAL A 70 -4.56 -5.40 -3.82
N THR A 71 -5.77 -5.09 -3.34
CA THR A 71 -6.98 -5.86 -3.65
C THR A 71 -7.38 -5.73 -5.12
N TYR A 72 -7.39 -4.52 -5.68
CA TYR A 72 -7.67 -4.34 -7.10
C TYR A 72 -6.49 -4.82 -7.97
N GLY A 73 -5.24 -4.67 -7.53
CA GLY A 73 -4.06 -5.24 -8.21
C GLY A 73 -4.12 -6.77 -8.32
N LEU A 74 -4.55 -7.44 -7.24
CA LEU A 74 -4.87 -8.87 -7.26
C LEU A 74 -6.06 -9.16 -8.17
N GLY A 75 -7.14 -8.37 -8.10
CA GLY A 75 -8.31 -8.51 -8.97
C GLY A 75 -7.96 -8.45 -10.46
N TYR A 76 -7.10 -7.52 -10.88
CA TYR A 76 -6.58 -7.45 -12.25
C TYR A 76 -5.69 -8.65 -12.60
N SER A 77 -4.88 -9.12 -11.65
CA SER A 77 -4.02 -10.29 -11.85
C SER A 77 -4.85 -11.59 -12.02
N PHE A 78 -5.92 -11.74 -11.24
CA PHE A 78 -6.90 -12.82 -11.37
C PHE A 78 -7.71 -12.73 -12.67
N ASN A 79 -8.10 -11.52 -13.08
CA ASN A 79 -8.76 -11.27 -14.37
C ASN A 79 -7.89 -11.77 -15.54
N LEU A 80 -6.62 -11.38 -15.57
CA LEU A 80 -5.67 -11.82 -16.61
C LEU A 80 -5.43 -13.33 -16.60
N LEU A 81 -5.34 -13.93 -15.41
CA LEU A 81 -5.20 -15.39 -15.27
C LEU A 81 -6.42 -16.13 -15.86
N MET A 82 -7.63 -15.67 -15.53
CA MET A 82 -8.85 -16.30 -16.01
C MET A 82 -9.04 -16.11 -17.52
N ALA A 83 -8.51 -15.04 -18.12
CA ALA A 83 -8.50 -14.84 -19.57
C ALA A 83 -7.74 -15.96 -20.30
N VAL A 84 -6.64 -16.47 -19.73
CA VAL A 84 -5.90 -17.61 -20.29
C VAL A 84 -6.73 -18.91 -20.20
N PHE A 85 -7.50 -19.09 -19.12
CA PHE A 85 -8.36 -20.26 -18.95
C PHE A 85 -9.64 -20.21 -19.82
N VAL A 86 -10.00 -19.04 -20.36
CA VAL A 86 -11.13 -18.88 -21.29
C VAL A 86 -10.79 -19.36 -22.70
N GLU A 87 -9.52 -19.32 -23.09
CA GLU A 87 -9.10 -19.55 -24.48
C GLU A 87 -9.35 -20.99 -24.94
N ALA A 88 -9.00 -21.96 -24.10
CA ALA A 88 -9.18 -23.38 -24.40
C ALA A 88 -10.66 -23.77 -24.63
N PRO A 89 -11.61 -23.45 -23.72
CA PRO A 89 -13.03 -23.72 -23.97
C PRO A 89 -13.59 -22.86 -25.11
N TRP A 90 -13.13 -21.62 -25.28
CA TRP A 90 -13.58 -20.77 -26.38
C TRP A 90 -13.21 -21.35 -27.75
N ARG A 91 -12.01 -21.93 -27.90
CA ARG A 91 -11.61 -22.57 -29.17
C ARG A 91 -12.56 -23.69 -29.57
N VAL A 92 -12.96 -24.54 -28.61
CA VAL A 92 -13.95 -25.61 -28.85
C VAL A 92 -15.31 -25.02 -29.25
N ILE A 93 -15.72 -23.92 -28.63
CA ILE A 93 -16.98 -23.22 -28.95
C ILE A 93 -16.94 -22.57 -30.33
N LYS A 94 -15.84 -21.90 -30.66
CA LYS A 94 -15.64 -21.19 -31.93
C LYS A 94 -15.57 -22.13 -33.12
N ASP A 95 -14.91 -23.28 -32.95
CA ASP A 95 -14.71 -24.26 -34.01
C ASP A 95 -15.91 -25.24 -34.15
N ALA A 96 -16.89 -25.17 -33.23
CA ALA A 96 -18.08 -25.99 -33.30
C ALA A 96 -19.01 -25.55 -34.44
N SER A 97 -19.31 -26.48 -35.35
CA SER A 97 -20.31 -26.24 -36.39
C SER A 97 -21.73 -26.25 -35.79
N PRO A 98 -22.63 -25.36 -36.23
CA PRO A 98 -24.03 -25.39 -35.84
C PRO A 98 -24.65 -26.75 -36.18
N VAL A 99 -25.52 -27.25 -35.31
CA VAL A 99 -26.23 -28.53 -35.53
C VAL A 99 -27.68 -28.25 -35.89
N LEU A 100 -28.21 -29.01 -36.85
CA LEU A 100 -29.62 -28.94 -37.21
C LEU A 100 -30.46 -29.64 -36.13
N ILE A 101 -31.25 -28.87 -35.38
CA ILE A 101 -32.18 -29.38 -34.36
C ILE A 101 -33.55 -28.79 -34.67
N ASP A 102 -34.55 -29.65 -34.85
CA ASP A 102 -35.93 -29.27 -35.19
C ASP A 102 -36.01 -28.34 -36.42
N GLY A 103 -35.19 -28.62 -37.45
CA GLY A 103 -35.14 -27.85 -38.69
C GLY A 103 -34.46 -26.48 -38.60
N ARG A 104 -33.84 -26.14 -37.45
CA ARG A 104 -33.11 -24.88 -37.25
C ARG A 104 -31.63 -25.15 -36.98
N ASN A 105 -30.76 -24.27 -37.49
CA ASN A 105 -29.36 -24.24 -37.09
C ASN A 105 -29.28 -23.74 -35.65
N VAL A 106 -28.85 -24.61 -34.74
CA VAL A 106 -28.64 -24.29 -33.33
C VAL A 106 -27.13 -24.25 -33.09
N GLY A 107 -26.64 -23.09 -32.69
CA GLY A 107 -25.26 -22.89 -32.26
C GLY A 107 -25.00 -23.55 -30.92
N ILE A 108 -23.73 -23.86 -30.65
CA ILE A 108 -23.33 -24.51 -29.39
C ILE A 108 -23.74 -23.70 -28.15
N LEU A 109 -23.69 -22.36 -28.22
CA LEU A 109 -24.03 -21.45 -27.12
C LEU A 109 -25.54 -21.20 -26.95
N ASP A 110 -26.37 -21.59 -27.92
CA ASP A 110 -27.84 -21.42 -27.85
C ASP A 110 -28.49 -22.42 -26.88
N ARG A 111 -27.73 -23.42 -26.42
CA ARG A 111 -28.17 -24.46 -25.49
C ARG A 111 -27.21 -24.58 -24.31
N SER A 112 -27.72 -25.10 -23.20
CA SER A 112 -26.96 -25.21 -21.96
C SER A 112 -25.93 -26.35 -21.99
N ALA A 113 -24.94 -26.28 -21.10
CA ALA A 113 -23.98 -27.37 -20.89
C ALA A 113 -24.68 -28.71 -20.58
N GLY A 114 -25.72 -28.69 -19.74
CA GLY A 114 -26.50 -29.89 -19.39
C GLY A 114 -27.23 -30.49 -20.59
N TYR A 115 -27.72 -29.65 -21.50
CA TYR A 115 -28.37 -30.11 -22.73
C TYR A 115 -27.43 -30.94 -23.61
N TRP A 116 -26.21 -30.44 -23.84
CA TRP A 116 -25.22 -31.14 -24.66
C TRP A 116 -24.69 -32.41 -23.99
N LYS A 117 -24.50 -32.40 -22.66
CA LYS A 117 -24.13 -33.60 -21.89
C LYS A 117 -25.21 -34.68 -21.98
N ALA A 118 -26.49 -34.31 -21.88
CA ALA A 118 -27.61 -35.23 -22.00
C ALA A 118 -27.73 -35.88 -23.39
N ARG A 119 -27.23 -35.21 -24.44
CA ARG A 119 -27.12 -35.77 -25.81
C ARG A 119 -25.81 -36.51 -26.08
N GLY A 120 -25.00 -36.77 -25.06
CA GLY A 120 -23.74 -37.50 -25.17
C GLY A 120 -22.56 -36.66 -25.67
N ASN A 121 -22.74 -35.37 -25.93
CA ASN A 121 -21.65 -34.48 -26.32
C ASN A 121 -21.04 -33.80 -25.09
N VAL A 122 -20.28 -34.60 -24.33
CA VAL A 122 -19.65 -34.19 -23.07
C VAL A 122 -18.64 -33.06 -23.29
N ALA A 123 -17.86 -33.11 -24.38
CA ALA A 123 -16.87 -32.10 -24.72
C ALA A 123 -17.48 -30.70 -24.90
N TRP A 124 -18.61 -30.59 -25.61
CA TRP A 124 -19.31 -29.31 -25.77
C TRP A 124 -19.92 -28.82 -24.47
N GLY A 125 -20.49 -29.72 -23.67
CA GLY A 125 -21.00 -29.38 -22.35
C GLY A 125 -19.92 -28.87 -21.40
N GLU A 126 -18.75 -29.49 -21.41
CA GLU A 126 -17.59 -29.07 -20.61
C GLU A 126 -17.03 -27.73 -21.09
N ALA A 127 -16.88 -27.54 -22.41
CA ALA A 127 -16.43 -26.28 -22.99
C ALA A 127 -17.36 -25.10 -22.61
N ILE A 128 -18.69 -25.27 -22.71
CA ILE A 128 -19.64 -24.24 -22.27
C ILE A 128 -19.50 -23.96 -20.78
N SER A 129 -19.40 -25.00 -19.94
CA SER A 129 -19.27 -24.80 -18.49
C SER A 129 -17.97 -24.08 -18.12
N GLY A 130 -16.85 -24.46 -18.73
CA GLY A 130 -15.55 -23.83 -18.53
C GLY A 130 -15.54 -22.38 -19.03
N PHE A 131 -16.11 -22.14 -20.21
CA PHE A 131 -16.25 -20.79 -20.76
C PHE A 131 -17.06 -19.87 -19.83
N ARG A 132 -18.22 -20.33 -19.36
CA ARG A 132 -19.09 -19.55 -18.48
C ARG A 132 -18.42 -19.20 -17.16
N VAL A 133 -17.86 -20.22 -16.48
CA VAL A 133 -17.21 -20.03 -15.18
C VAL A 133 -16.02 -19.06 -15.33
N SER A 134 -15.21 -19.25 -16.36
CA SER A 134 -14.06 -18.38 -16.60
C SER A 134 -14.48 -16.96 -16.98
N MET A 135 -15.45 -16.76 -17.86
CA MET A 135 -15.95 -15.41 -18.23
C MET A 135 -16.58 -14.67 -17.06
N VAL A 136 -17.38 -15.36 -16.24
CA VAL A 136 -17.94 -14.77 -15.01
C VAL A 136 -16.83 -14.39 -14.06
N ALA A 137 -15.81 -15.23 -13.87
CA ALA A 137 -14.69 -14.92 -13.00
C ALA A 137 -13.87 -13.72 -13.50
N ILE A 138 -13.49 -13.69 -14.79
CA ILE A 138 -12.79 -12.55 -15.42
C ILE A 138 -13.57 -11.26 -15.15
N GLY A 139 -14.85 -11.28 -15.53
CA GLY A 139 -15.70 -10.09 -15.45
C GLY A 139 -15.97 -9.64 -14.01
N ALA A 140 -16.23 -10.57 -13.10
CA ALA A 140 -16.48 -10.26 -11.69
C ALA A 140 -15.24 -9.65 -11.00
N PHE A 141 -14.06 -10.26 -11.19
CA PHE A 141 -12.82 -9.72 -10.64
C PHE A 141 -12.45 -8.38 -11.26
N GLY A 142 -12.63 -8.22 -12.57
CA GLY A 142 -12.33 -6.98 -13.26
C GLY A 142 -13.26 -5.83 -12.87
N VAL A 143 -14.56 -6.09 -12.69
CA VAL A 143 -15.53 -5.10 -12.19
C VAL A 143 -15.20 -4.73 -10.75
N ALA A 144 -14.99 -5.71 -9.87
CA ALA A 144 -14.65 -5.44 -8.46
C ALA A 144 -13.36 -4.63 -8.34
N ALA A 145 -12.32 -4.98 -9.10
CA ALA A 145 -11.06 -4.23 -9.15
C ALA A 145 -11.27 -2.78 -9.61
N ALA A 146 -11.95 -2.58 -10.74
CA ALA A 146 -12.19 -1.24 -11.26
C ALA A 146 -13.03 -0.37 -10.32
N THR A 147 -14.04 -0.95 -9.66
CA THR A 147 -14.86 -0.23 -8.68
C THR A 147 -14.04 0.18 -7.46
N LEU A 148 -13.24 -0.74 -6.90
CA LEU A 148 -12.37 -0.43 -5.75
C LEU A 148 -11.33 0.64 -6.10
N GLU A 149 -10.74 0.57 -7.30
CA GLU A 149 -9.76 1.57 -7.74
C GLU A 149 -10.39 2.94 -8.03
N ILE A 150 -11.62 3.01 -8.53
CA ILE A 150 -12.33 4.29 -8.71
C ILE A 150 -12.57 4.96 -7.35
N PHE A 151 -12.99 4.20 -6.33
CA PHE A 151 -13.16 4.74 -4.98
C PHE A 151 -11.83 5.23 -4.39
N ASP A 152 -10.76 4.46 -4.56
CA ASP A 152 -9.40 4.86 -4.17
C ASP A 152 -9.01 6.20 -4.78
N ILE A 153 -9.11 6.32 -6.12
CA ILE A 153 -8.74 7.53 -6.85
C ILE A 153 -9.64 8.73 -6.49
N GLN A 154 -10.91 8.49 -6.16
CA GLN A 154 -11.84 9.55 -5.78
C GLN A 154 -11.43 10.23 -4.47
N ASP A 155 -10.84 9.48 -3.53
CA ASP A 155 -10.28 10.05 -2.31
C ASP A 155 -8.98 10.82 -2.60
N ASP A 156 -8.10 10.35 -3.51
CA ASP A 156 -6.90 11.09 -3.96
C ASP A 156 -7.20 12.42 -4.63
N LEU A 157 -8.34 12.55 -5.32
CA LEU A 157 -8.70 13.74 -6.09
C LEU A 157 -8.76 15.02 -5.22
N THR A 158 -8.98 14.88 -3.91
CA THR A 158 -9.00 16.00 -2.96
C THR A 158 -7.61 16.51 -2.57
N GLY A 159 -6.56 15.71 -2.77
CA GLY A 159 -5.17 16.03 -2.40
C GLY A 159 -4.25 16.39 -3.57
N LEU A 160 -4.76 16.39 -4.81
CA LEU A 160 -3.97 16.72 -6.00
C LEU A 160 -3.57 18.19 -5.99
N LYS A 161 -2.28 18.44 -6.21
CA LYS A 161 -1.72 19.77 -6.05
C LYS A 161 -1.45 20.46 -7.39
N THR A 162 -1.34 19.71 -8.49
CA THR A 162 -1.02 20.27 -9.82
C THR A 162 -1.92 19.79 -10.96
N ASN A 163 -1.98 20.60 -12.04
CA ASN A 163 -2.73 20.27 -13.25
C ASN A 163 -2.19 19.00 -13.93
N GLU A 164 -0.88 18.73 -13.86
CA GLU A 164 -0.29 17.52 -14.44
C GLU A 164 -0.70 16.26 -13.65
N GLU A 165 -0.73 16.34 -12.32
CA GLU A 165 -1.28 15.28 -11.47
C GLU A 165 -2.78 15.08 -11.75
N GLN A 166 -3.53 16.17 -11.97
CA GLN A 166 -4.94 16.12 -12.31
C GLN A 166 -5.20 15.45 -13.67
N ILE A 167 -4.45 15.82 -14.71
CA ILE A 167 -4.55 15.21 -16.04
C ILE A 167 -4.16 13.73 -16.00
N ALA A 168 -3.03 13.40 -15.35
CA ALA A 168 -2.60 12.01 -15.22
C ALA A 168 -3.62 11.17 -14.44
N THR A 169 -4.22 11.73 -13.38
CA THR A 169 -5.31 11.09 -12.62
C THR A 169 -6.56 10.90 -13.49
N GLN A 170 -6.98 11.89 -14.27
CA GLN A 170 -8.13 11.77 -15.17
C GLN A 170 -7.91 10.67 -16.24
N ILE A 171 -6.70 10.59 -16.82
CA ILE A 171 -6.33 9.54 -17.77
C ILE A 171 -6.37 8.17 -17.09
N LYS A 172 -5.90 8.06 -15.84
CA LYS A 172 -5.99 6.85 -15.03
C LYS A 172 -7.45 6.43 -14.81
N ILE A 173 -8.32 7.35 -14.37
CA ILE A 173 -9.76 7.09 -14.16
C ILE A 173 -10.42 6.62 -15.46
N ALA A 174 -10.17 7.30 -16.58
CA ALA A 174 -10.72 6.92 -17.88
C ALA A 174 -10.29 5.50 -18.27
N SER A 175 -9.03 5.14 -18.01
CA SER A 175 -8.49 3.81 -18.28
C SER A 175 -9.17 2.74 -17.40
N VAL A 176 -9.31 3.00 -16.10
CA VAL A 176 -10.02 2.12 -15.16
C VAL A 176 -11.48 1.95 -15.58
N GLY A 177 -12.14 3.03 -16.02
CA GLY A 177 -13.50 2.99 -16.55
C GLY A 177 -13.64 2.10 -17.79
N VAL A 178 -12.72 2.20 -18.75
CA VAL A 178 -12.71 1.33 -19.94
C VAL A 178 -12.48 -0.13 -19.55
N MET A 179 -11.56 -0.42 -18.62
CA MET A 179 -11.33 -1.78 -18.11
C MET A 179 -12.56 -2.32 -17.38
N GLY A 180 -13.24 -1.49 -16.58
CA GLY A 180 -14.47 -1.83 -15.88
C GLY A 180 -15.63 -2.16 -16.83
N LEU A 181 -15.82 -1.36 -17.88
CA LEU A 181 -16.82 -1.62 -18.93
C LEU A 181 -16.51 -2.91 -19.71
N GLY A 182 -15.24 -3.15 -20.06
CA GLY A 182 -14.81 -4.40 -20.68
C GLY A 182 -15.09 -5.61 -19.80
N SER A 183 -14.80 -5.50 -18.50
CA SER A 183 -15.05 -6.55 -17.51
C SER A 183 -16.55 -6.81 -17.33
N ALA A 184 -17.38 -5.78 -17.34
CA ALA A 184 -18.84 -5.93 -17.31
C ALA A 184 -19.37 -6.66 -18.55
N ALA A 185 -18.86 -6.34 -19.74
CA ALA A 185 -19.22 -7.06 -20.96
C ALA A 185 -18.84 -8.55 -20.87
N GLN A 186 -17.66 -8.87 -20.31
CA GLN A 186 -17.23 -10.25 -20.09
C GLN A 186 -18.10 -10.98 -19.05
N LEU A 187 -18.48 -10.30 -17.96
CA LEU A 187 -19.37 -10.85 -16.93
C LEU A 187 -20.74 -11.22 -17.52
N ILE A 188 -21.35 -10.28 -18.25
CA ILE A 188 -22.66 -10.49 -18.90
C ILE A 188 -22.57 -11.62 -19.92
N SER A 189 -21.47 -11.73 -20.66
CA SER A 189 -21.24 -12.83 -21.62
C SER A 189 -21.12 -14.19 -20.93
N GLY A 190 -20.52 -14.25 -19.73
CA GLY A 190 -20.47 -15.50 -18.95
C GLY A 190 -21.84 -15.93 -18.41
N ILE A 191 -22.67 -14.96 -18.00
CA ILE A 191 -24.03 -15.21 -17.51
C ILE A 191 -24.95 -15.61 -18.68
N TYR A 192 -24.85 -14.89 -19.81
CA TYR A 192 -25.66 -15.04 -21.02
C TYR A 192 -24.78 -15.30 -22.27
N PRO A 193 -24.29 -16.54 -22.47
CA PRO A 193 -23.31 -16.86 -23.51
C PRO A 193 -23.83 -16.69 -24.93
N SER A 194 -25.14 -16.82 -25.15
CA SER A 194 -25.78 -16.61 -26.47
C SER A 194 -25.93 -15.13 -26.85
N SER A 195 -25.48 -14.19 -26.01
CA SER A 195 -25.60 -12.76 -26.29
C SER A 195 -24.59 -12.27 -27.33
N PHE A 196 -24.91 -11.15 -28.00
CA PHE A 196 -23.96 -10.48 -28.90
C PHE A 196 -22.67 -10.03 -28.19
N LEU A 197 -22.75 -9.82 -26.86
CA LEU A 197 -21.60 -9.43 -26.04
C LEU A 197 -20.52 -10.51 -25.99
N THR A 198 -20.89 -11.79 -26.13
CA THR A 198 -19.91 -12.87 -26.26
C THR A 198 -19.06 -12.71 -27.51
N ALA A 199 -19.68 -12.40 -28.65
CA ALA A 199 -18.96 -12.15 -29.90
C ALA A 199 -18.12 -10.86 -29.83
N PHE A 200 -18.63 -9.84 -29.15
CA PHE A 200 -17.93 -8.59 -28.92
C PHE A 200 -16.67 -8.77 -28.04
N ALA A 201 -16.81 -9.39 -26.87
CA ALA A 201 -15.74 -9.57 -25.89
C ALA A 201 -14.68 -10.60 -26.32
N MET A 202 -15.06 -11.58 -27.15
CA MET A 202 -14.13 -12.58 -27.69
C MET A 202 -13.52 -12.16 -29.04
N GLY A 203 -13.84 -10.97 -29.54
CA GLY A 203 -13.24 -10.42 -30.75
C GLY A 203 -11.76 -10.08 -30.53
N SER A 204 -10.91 -10.32 -31.54
CA SER A 204 -9.47 -10.00 -31.47
C SER A 204 -9.20 -8.53 -31.17
N TRP A 205 -10.07 -7.63 -31.62
CA TRP A 205 -10.00 -6.19 -31.36
C TRP A 205 -10.10 -5.86 -29.86
N PHE A 206 -10.87 -6.64 -29.10
CA PHE A 206 -11.15 -6.39 -27.68
C PHE A 206 -9.88 -6.54 -26.84
N SER A 207 -9.08 -7.59 -27.10
CA SER A 207 -7.77 -7.78 -26.46
C SER A 207 -6.79 -6.66 -26.80
N VAL A 208 -6.80 -6.16 -28.05
CA VAL A 208 -5.94 -5.03 -28.46
C VAL A 208 -6.33 -3.75 -27.71
N VAL A 209 -7.63 -3.46 -27.58
CA VAL A 209 -8.11 -2.30 -26.82
C VAL A 209 -7.72 -2.42 -25.35
N LEU A 210 -7.97 -3.56 -24.69
CA LEU A 210 -7.59 -3.75 -23.29
C LEU A 210 -6.07 -3.63 -23.07
N MET A 211 -5.26 -4.12 -24.01
CA MET A 211 -3.81 -3.98 -23.96
C MET A 211 -3.37 -2.51 -24.05
N LEU A 212 -3.94 -1.74 -24.99
CA LEU A 212 -3.66 -0.31 -25.13
C LEU A 212 -4.12 0.46 -23.88
N THR A 213 -5.29 0.16 -23.35
CA THR A 213 -5.78 0.75 -22.09
C THR A 213 -4.86 0.41 -20.92
N GLY A 214 -4.36 -0.83 -20.84
CA GLY A 214 -3.37 -1.25 -19.85
C GLY A 214 -2.05 -0.46 -19.94
N ALA A 215 -1.56 -0.22 -21.15
CA ALA A 215 -0.36 0.58 -21.37
C ALA A 215 -0.57 2.05 -20.94
N VAL A 216 -1.71 2.65 -21.31
CA VAL A 216 -2.05 4.03 -20.90
C VAL A 216 -2.17 4.13 -19.38
N TYR A 217 -2.79 3.15 -18.73
CA TYR A 217 -2.89 3.06 -17.27
C TYR A 217 -1.53 3.00 -16.57
N LEU A 218 -0.59 2.21 -17.11
CA LEU A 218 0.76 2.12 -16.55
C LEU A 218 1.53 3.43 -16.71
N LEU A 219 1.43 4.06 -17.88
CA LEU A 219 2.08 5.34 -18.15
C LEU A 219 1.54 6.46 -17.26
N SER A 220 0.22 6.51 -17.03
CA SER A 220 -0.37 7.51 -16.12
C SER A 220 0.03 7.26 -14.67
N THR A 221 0.09 6.00 -14.22
CA THR A 221 0.58 5.64 -12.88
C THR A 221 2.05 6.01 -12.69
N MET A 222 2.89 5.77 -13.70
CA MET A 222 4.31 6.16 -13.69
C MET A 222 4.45 7.69 -13.64
N ALA A 223 3.64 8.42 -14.40
CA ALA A 223 3.62 9.88 -14.35
C ALA A 223 3.21 10.39 -12.95
N LEU A 224 2.17 9.81 -12.34
CA LEU A 224 1.75 10.16 -10.97
C LEU A 224 2.84 9.91 -9.93
N ASN A 225 3.54 8.77 -10.02
CA ASN A 225 4.66 8.49 -9.12
C ASN A 225 5.86 9.42 -9.34
N TYR A 226 6.12 9.83 -10.58
CA TYR A 226 7.14 10.83 -10.89
C TYR A 226 6.77 12.22 -10.34
N PHE A 227 5.48 12.54 -10.29
CA PHE A 227 5.00 13.82 -9.76
C PHE A 227 4.85 13.84 -8.22
N LYS A 228 4.91 12.69 -7.53
CA LYS A 228 4.93 12.66 -6.06
C LYS A 228 6.11 13.48 -5.55
N GLN A 229 5.79 14.54 -4.81
CA GLN A 229 6.75 15.45 -4.21
C GLN A 229 6.65 15.37 -2.68
N ASP A 230 7.79 15.15 -2.05
CA ASP A 230 7.95 15.34 -0.61
C ASP A 230 7.77 16.83 -0.25
N SER A 231 7.72 17.13 1.05
CA SER A 231 7.44 18.50 1.50
C SER A 231 8.44 19.52 0.95
N ILE A 232 9.72 19.15 0.83
CA ILE A 232 10.75 20.02 0.24
C ILE A 232 10.62 20.18 -1.28
N GLY A 233 10.34 19.11 -2.02
CA GLY A 233 10.13 19.14 -3.46
C GLY A 233 8.91 19.98 -3.82
N TRP A 234 7.85 19.88 -3.02
CA TRP A 234 6.66 20.72 -3.17
C TRP A 234 6.98 22.19 -2.91
N TRP A 235 7.72 22.48 -1.84
CA TRP A 235 8.16 23.84 -1.54
C TRP A 235 9.03 24.43 -2.66
N LEU A 236 10.02 23.68 -3.16
CA LEU A 236 10.89 24.09 -4.28
C LEU A 236 10.10 24.40 -5.56
N ARG A 237 8.99 23.68 -5.80
CA ARG A 237 8.12 23.94 -6.95
C ARG A 237 7.31 25.22 -6.81
N LYS A 238 6.97 25.62 -5.58
CA LYS A 238 6.19 26.83 -5.29
C LYS A 238 7.04 28.06 -4.97
N CYS A 239 8.31 27.88 -4.63
CA CYS A 239 9.15 28.99 -4.17
C CYS A 239 9.34 30.06 -5.26
N SER A 240 9.74 31.25 -4.83
CA SER A 240 10.00 32.42 -5.67
C SER A 240 11.01 32.14 -6.78
N TRP A 241 11.99 31.27 -6.53
CA TRP A 241 13.01 30.83 -7.50
C TRP A 241 12.54 29.76 -8.49
N SER A 242 11.34 29.20 -8.30
CA SER A 242 10.82 28.15 -9.17
C SER A 242 10.69 28.63 -10.63
N ASN A 243 10.85 27.72 -11.58
CA ASN A 243 10.49 27.99 -12.98
C ASN A 243 8.98 27.78 -13.24
N SER A 244 8.26 27.14 -12.31
CA SER A 244 6.84 26.82 -12.44
C SER A 244 5.94 27.98 -12.01
N ILE A 245 5.82 29.00 -12.85
CA ILE A 245 5.06 30.25 -12.57
C ILE A 245 3.63 29.96 -12.08
N ALA A 246 2.97 28.93 -12.61
CA ALA A 246 1.58 28.58 -12.29
C ALA A 246 1.33 28.20 -10.82
N TYR A 247 2.37 27.77 -10.09
CA TYR A 247 2.23 27.28 -8.71
C TYR A 247 2.97 28.14 -7.69
N LYS A 248 3.57 29.27 -8.12
CA LYS A 248 4.35 30.12 -7.24
C LYS A 248 3.51 30.69 -6.11
N TYR A 249 4.13 30.85 -4.95
CA TYR A 249 3.58 31.75 -3.93
C TYR A 249 3.35 33.15 -4.54
N PRO A 250 2.26 33.83 -4.17
CA PRO A 250 2.03 35.20 -4.61
C PRO A 250 3.22 36.11 -4.26
N THR A 251 3.51 37.09 -5.11
CA THR A 251 4.64 38.02 -4.89
C THR A 251 4.34 39.11 -3.84
N ASN A 252 3.13 39.13 -3.28
CA ASN A 252 2.72 40.05 -2.23
C ASN A 252 3.33 39.65 -0.87
N ALA A 253 3.17 40.50 0.15
CA ALA A 253 3.73 40.27 1.48
C ALA A 253 3.22 38.96 2.13
N GLU A 254 1.95 38.63 1.91
CA GLU A 254 1.32 37.42 2.42
C GLU A 254 1.89 36.15 1.79
N GLY A 255 2.08 36.12 0.47
CA GLY A 255 2.68 34.99 -0.23
C GLY A 255 4.14 34.77 0.16
N GLN A 256 4.91 35.86 0.35
CA GLN A 256 6.28 35.76 0.87
C GLN A 256 6.33 35.25 2.31
N PHE A 257 5.35 35.62 3.13
CA PHE A 257 5.23 35.10 4.50
C PHE A 257 4.92 33.60 4.48
N GLU A 258 3.95 33.17 3.68
CA GLU A 258 3.58 31.76 3.55
C GLU A 258 4.70 30.89 2.94
N GLU A 259 5.47 31.41 1.98
CA GLU A 259 6.66 30.73 1.44
C GLU A 259 7.71 30.46 2.53
N LYS A 260 8.02 31.47 3.35
CA LYS A 260 8.98 31.36 4.46
C LYS A 260 8.46 30.46 5.57
N ARG A 261 7.17 30.60 5.91
CA ARG A 261 6.50 29.77 6.92
C ARG A 261 6.49 28.29 6.52
N ALA A 262 6.22 27.98 5.25
CA ALA A 262 6.24 26.61 4.75
C ALA A 262 7.66 26.01 4.81
N LEU A 263 8.69 26.76 4.42
CA LEU A 263 10.08 26.31 4.57
C LEU A 263 10.44 26.09 6.04
N PHE A 264 10.04 27.02 6.91
CA PHE A 264 10.31 26.93 8.34
C PHE A 264 9.64 25.71 8.97
N LYS A 265 8.39 25.38 8.60
CA LYS A 265 7.73 24.11 8.98
C LYS A 265 8.56 22.89 8.58
N ILE A 266 9.08 22.86 7.35
CA ILE A 266 9.90 21.75 6.88
C ILE A 266 11.19 21.63 7.70
N GLN A 267 11.85 22.74 8.00
CA GLN A 267 13.07 22.77 8.82
C GLN A 267 12.83 22.36 10.27
N LEU A 268 11.63 22.59 10.79
CA LEU A 268 11.22 22.20 12.14
C LEU A 268 10.73 20.75 12.25
N SER A 269 10.61 20.03 11.13
CA SER A 269 10.23 18.62 11.15
C SER A 269 11.31 17.80 11.87
N PRO A 270 10.97 17.08 12.95
CA PRO A 270 11.93 16.21 13.61
C PRO A 270 12.25 15.00 12.74
N GLN A 271 13.39 14.35 13.00
CA GLN A 271 13.70 13.05 12.42
C GLN A 271 13.51 11.97 13.48
N ILE A 272 12.78 10.91 13.13
CA ILE A 272 12.48 9.82 14.07
C ILE A 272 13.20 8.57 13.61
N HIS A 273 13.94 7.95 14.53
CA HIS A 273 14.52 6.64 14.36
C HIS A 273 13.97 5.67 15.41
N VAL A 274 13.43 4.54 14.96
CA VAL A 274 12.87 3.51 15.86
C VAL A 274 13.50 2.17 15.56
N LYS A 275 13.87 1.44 16.62
CA LYS A 275 14.44 0.09 16.51
C LYS A 275 13.78 -0.85 17.51
N SER A 276 13.33 -2.00 17.04
CA SER A 276 12.73 -3.04 17.86
C SER A 276 13.75 -3.64 18.84
N THR A 277 13.35 -3.83 20.09
CA THR A 277 14.12 -4.60 21.06
C THR A 277 13.57 -6.02 21.19
N THR A 278 14.45 -7.02 21.07
CA THR A 278 14.12 -8.44 21.09
C THR A 278 14.81 -9.17 22.23
N ARG A 279 14.13 -10.19 22.77
CA ARG A 279 14.69 -11.14 23.73
C ARG A 279 14.43 -12.55 23.24
N ASP A 280 15.37 -13.46 23.50
CA ASP A 280 15.20 -14.87 23.18
C ASP A 280 14.05 -15.46 24.00
N LYS A 281 13.09 -16.08 23.31
CA LYS A 281 11.92 -16.72 23.90
C LYS A 281 11.87 -18.16 23.42
N ASP A 282 11.80 -19.08 24.38
CA ASP A 282 11.68 -20.51 24.11
C ASP A 282 10.26 -20.86 23.66
N HIS A 283 10.16 -21.55 22.53
CA HIS A 283 8.90 -22.02 21.98
C HIS A 283 8.83 -23.55 22.06
N TYR A 284 7.75 -24.05 22.68
CA TYR A 284 7.49 -25.48 22.84
C TYR A 284 6.45 -25.95 21.83
N PHE A 285 6.90 -26.51 20.71
CA PHE A 285 6.05 -27.10 19.67
C PHE A 285 6.04 -28.63 19.75
N GLY A 286 5.71 -29.18 20.91
CA GLY A 286 5.59 -30.65 21.10
C GLY A 286 6.87 -31.44 20.82
N ARG A 287 8.05 -30.79 20.86
CA ARG A 287 9.38 -31.43 20.81
C ARG A 287 10.01 -31.42 22.19
N ASP A 288 10.88 -32.39 22.44
CA ASP A 288 11.61 -32.54 23.71
C ASP A 288 12.62 -31.40 23.99
N SER A 289 13.04 -30.67 22.94
CA SER A 289 13.92 -29.51 23.06
C SER A 289 13.21 -28.24 22.58
N PRO A 290 13.17 -27.16 23.38
CA PRO A 290 12.64 -25.87 22.94
C PRO A 290 13.47 -25.30 21.80
N TYR A 291 12.81 -24.58 20.89
CA TYR A 291 13.50 -23.73 19.92
C TYR A 291 13.43 -22.29 20.42
N SER A 292 14.59 -21.66 20.61
CA SER A 292 14.69 -20.26 21.00
C SER A 292 14.65 -19.37 19.76
N ALA A 293 13.75 -18.38 19.79
CA ALA A 293 13.63 -17.38 18.73
C ALA A 293 13.56 -15.97 19.34
N PRO A 294 14.12 -14.95 18.67
CA PRO A 294 14.00 -13.57 19.14
C PRO A 294 12.54 -13.13 19.06
N ALA A 295 11.98 -12.75 20.20
CA ALA A 295 10.65 -12.18 20.33
C ALA A 295 10.76 -10.70 20.71
N GLN A 296 10.04 -9.83 20.00
CA GLN A 296 9.93 -8.42 20.34
C GLN A 296 9.25 -8.25 21.70
N TYR A 297 9.75 -7.29 22.48
CA TYR A 297 9.14 -6.90 23.76
C TYR A 297 9.14 -5.39 24.00
N GLY A 298 9.66 -4.61 23.05
CA GLY A 298 9.74 -3.16 23.14
C GLY A 298 10.37 -2.52 21.91
N ALA A 299 10.62 -1.23 22.00
CA ALA A 299 11.38 -0.48 21.01
C ALA A 299 12.17 0.66 21.65
N GLY A 300 13.39 0.85 21.18
CA GLY A 300 14.11 2.10 21.37
C GLY A 300 13.62 3.14 20.35
N VAL A 301 13.49 4.38 20.79
CA VAL A 301 13.04 5.51 19.99
C VAL A 301 14.04 6.64 20.15
N GLN A 302 14.48 7.22 19.05
CA GLN A 302 15.26 8.45 19.03
C GLN A 302 14.52 9.50 18.19
N ILE A 303 14.35 10.70 18.75
CA ILE A 303 13.83 11.85 18.04
C ILE A 303 14.94 12.90 17.98
N LEU A 304 15.37 13.23 16.77
CA LEU A 304 16.27 14.35 16.52
C LEU A 304 15.41 15.61 16.35
N PHE A 305 15.48 16.50 17.33
CA PHE A 305 14.84 17.80 17.31
C PHE A 305 15.81 18.86 16.78
N PRO A 306 15.35 19.72 15.84
CA PRO A 306 16.12 20.87 15.39
C PRO A 306 16.47 21.81 16.55
N GLY A 307 17.68 22.39 16.54
CA GLY A 307 18.16 23.31 17.58
C GLY A 307 17.29 24.56 17.75
N ALA A 308 16.45 24.91 16.76
CA ALA A 308 15.45 25.96 16.88
C ALA A 308 14.35 25.69 17.92
N LEU A 309 14.19 24.44 18.38
CA LEU A 309 13.23 24.04 19.41
C LEU A 309 13.79 24.13 20.83
N ARG A 310 15.02 24.62 21.01
CA ARG A 310 15.61 24.87 22.33
C ARG A 310 14.81 25.92 23.09
N GLY A 311 14.63 25.70 24.39
CA GLY A 311 13.83 26.56 25.27
C GLY A 311 12.32 26.47 25.01
N GLN A 312 11.86 25.50 24.21
CA GLN A 312 10.46 25.32 23.85
C GLN A 312 9.91 23.99 24.38
N SER A 313 8.59 23.96 24.56
CA SER A 313 7.85 22.75 24.89
C SER A 313 7.36 22.06 23.63
N VAL A 314 7.45 20.73 23.61
CA VAL A 314 6.94 19.89 22.54
C VAL A 314 5.87 18.97 23.10
N HIS A 315 4.72 18.94 22.46
CA HIS A 315 3.63 18.02 22.81
C HIS A 315 3.64 16.84 21.88
N PHE A 316 3.35 15.65 22.38
CA PHE A 316 3.27 14.49 21.49
C PHE A 316 2.27 13.44 21.95
N ASN A 317 1.70 12.76 20.97
CA ASN A 317 0.99 11.50 21.16
C ASN A 317 1.82 10.38 20.56
N VAL A 318 1.86 9.24 21.27
CA VAL A 318 2.59 8.05 20.84
C VAL A 318 1.71 6.83 21.08
N ILE A 319 1.44 6.07 20.02
CA ILE A 319 0.68 4.82 20.12
C ILE A 319 1.47 3.69 19.46
N SER A 320 1.25 2.47 19.96
CA SER A 320 1.67 1.26 19.26
C SER A 320 0.49 0.74 18.46
N SER A 321 0.72 0.33 17.22
CA SER A 321 -0.32 -0.23 16.38
C SER A 321 0.11 -1.56 15.76
N LYS A 322 -0.87 -2.41 15.47
CA LYS A 322 -0.66 -3.69 14.80
C LYS A 322 -1.46 -3.76 13.53
N ARG A 323 -1.04 -4.68 12.67
CA ARG A 323 -1.79 -5.06 11.49
C ARG A 323 -2.36 -6.48 11.67
N PRO A 324 -3.66 -6.63 11.97
CA PRO A 324 -4.24 -7.96 12.19
C PRO A 324 -4.31 -8.71 10.85
N TRP A 325 -3.38 -9.63 10.58
CA TRP A 325 -3.17 -10.23 9.25
C TRP A 325 -2.83 -9.17 8.19
N GLY A 326 -1.83 -9.43 7.33
CA GLY A 326 -1.17 -8.39 6.50
C GLY A 326 -2.02 -7.67 5.44
N VAL A 327 -3.35 -7.77 5.49
CA VAL A 327 -4.33 -7.15 4.59
C VAL A 327 -5.42 -6.35 5.32
N LEU A 328 -5.49 -6.37 6.66
CA LEU A 328 -6.46 -5.55 7.41
C LEU A 328 -5.88 -4.16 7.75
N PRO A 329 -6.76 -3.16 8.02
CA PRO A 329 -6.34 -1.84 8.49
C PRO A 329 -5.43 -1.93 9.72
N VAL A 330 -4.62 -0.88 9.91
CA VAL A 330 -3.84 -0.74 11.14
C VAL A 330 -4.82 -0.48 12.28
N GLU A 331 -4.64 -1.20 13.38
CA GLU A 331 -5.43 -1.02 14.59
C GLU A 331 -4.50 -0.64 15.74
N GLU A 332 -4.89 0.37 16.50
CA GLU A 332 -4.22 0.72 17.75
C GLU A 332 -4.21 -0.47 18.72
N ILE A 333 -3.05 -0.74 19.29
CA ILE A 333 -2.94 -1.55 20.50
C ILE A 333 -3.04 -0.60 21.68
N LYS A 334 -4.12 -0.75 22.45
CA LYS A 334 -4.37 0.01 23.68
C LYS A 334 -3.41 -0.40 24.79
N SER A 335 -2.16 0.03 24.66
CA SER A 335 -1.11 -0.19 25.65
C SER A 335 -0.61 1.16 26.19
N PRO A 336 -0.37 1.29 27.51
CA PRO A 336 -0.01 2.56 28.13
C PRO A 336 1.49 2.86 27.88
N ILE A 337 1.84 3.26 26.66
CA ILE A 337 3.23 3.55 26.31
C ILE A 337 3.63 5.01 26.53
N HIS A 338 2.67 5.91 26.79
CA HIS A 338 2.94 7.32 27.02
C HIS A 338 3.81 7.59 28.26
N GLU A 339 3.50 6.94 29.38
CA GLU A 339 4.28 7.08 30.63
C GLU A 339 5.73 6.63 30.47
N PRO A 340 6.04 5.38 30.02
CA PRO A 340 7.42 4.95 29.85
C PRO A 340 8.16 5.74 28.77
N PHE A 341 7.45 6.30 27.78
CA PHE A 341 8.07 7.15 26.76
C PHE A 341 8.71 8.40 27.35
N LEU A 342 8.07 9.03 28.33
CA LEU A 342 8.63 10.18 29.06
C LEU A 342 9.60 9.75 30.16
N ASP A 343 9.18 8.84 31.03
CA ASP A 343 9.92 8.51 32.27
C ASP A 343 11.30 7.89 32.03
N ARG A 344 11.49 7.27 30.87
CA ARG A 344 12.75 6.62 30.47
C ARG A 344 13.56 7.45 29.49
N GLY A 345 13.06 8.60 29.08
CA GLY A 345 13.72 9.37 28.05
C GLY A 345 14.87 10.22 28.56
N GLN A 346 15.89 10.37 27.74
CA GLN A 346 17.13 11.07 28.05
C GLN A 346 17.62 11.84 26.83
N PHE A 347 18.19 13.03 27.07
CA PHE A 347 18.88 13.76 26.01
C PHE A 347 20.25 13.14 25.72
N LYS A 348 20.56 12.97 24.43
CA LYS A 348 21.83 12.44 23.91
C LYS A 348 22.46 13.42 22.92
N SER A 349 23.76 13.26 22.70
CA SER A 349 24.48 13.95 21.61
C SER A 349 23.95 13.49 20.25
N VAL A 350 23.98 14.38 19.26
CA VAL A 350 23.63 14.10 17.86
C VAL A 350 24.46 12.96 17.27
N ASP A 351 25.70 12.78 17.72
CA ASP A 351 26.58 11.68 17.29
C ASP A 351 26.00 10.28 17.62
N GLN A 352 25.07 10.21 18.58
CA GLN A 352 24.41 8.96 18.97
C GLN A 352 23.13 8.67 18.17
N PHE A 353 22.71 9.58 17.29
CA PHE A 353 21.53 9.35 16.45
C PHE A 353 21.72 8.10 15.58
N LYS A 354 20.65 7.32 15.43
CA LYS A 354 20.62 5.98 14.80
C LYS A 354 21.39 4.89 15.55
N THR A 355 21.88 5.16 16.75
CA THR A 355 22.63 4.20 17.56
C THR A 355 21.78 3.71 18.73
N LEU A 356 20.86 2.78 18.45
CA LEU A 356 19.99 2.18 19.47
C LEU A 356 20.48 0.78 19.90
N ALA A 357 20.61 0.58 21.21
CA ALA A 357 20.96 -0.70 21.82
C ALA A 357 19.74 -1.65 21.89
N ASN A 358 20.00 -2.96 21.81
CA ASN A 358 18.95 -3.99 21.98
C ASN A 358 18.66 -4.29 23.47
N LYS A 359 18.36 -3.25 24.25
CA LYS A 359 18.03 -3.38 25.67
C LYS A 359 17.17 -2.18 26.11
N PRO A 360 16.39 -2.32 27.20
CA PRO A 360 15.60 -1.21 27.71
C PRO A 360 16.53 -0.13 28.26
N LEU A 361 16.15 1.13 28.07
CA LEU A 361 16.70 2.22 28.88
C LEU A 361 16.13 2.11 30.31
N GLY A 362 16.99 2.40 31.28
CA GLY A 362 16.56 2.58 32.68
C GLY A 362 15.72 3.85 32.83
N ASN A 363 15.11 4.04 34.00
CA ASN A 363 14.36 5.26 34.22
C ASN A 363 15.31 6.47 34.25
N ALA A 364 14.91 7.59 33.66
CA ALA A 364 15.76 8.77 33.57
C ALA A 364 16.17 9.30 34.96
N HIS A 365 15.27 9.17 35.95
CA HIS A 365 15.52 9.58 37.34
C HIS A 365 16.52 8.69 38.09
N GLU A 366 16.80 7.48 37.59
CA GLU A 366 17.80 6.56 38.16
C GLU A 366 19.20 6.81 37.57
N ASP A 367 19.27 7.53 36.45
CA ASP A 367 20.51 7.89 35.78
C ASP A 367 21.01 9.24 36.29
N PHE A 368 21.86 9.19 37.32
CA PHE A 368 22.50 10.38 37.91
C PHE A 368 23.64 10.93 37.04
N THR A 369 23.93 10.33 35.88
CA THR A 369 24.76 10.99 34.88
C THR A 369 23.90 12.05 34.22
N PHE A 370 23.93 13.28 34.77
CA PHE A 370 23.33 14.44 34.11
C PHE A 370 23.76 14.40 32.64
N PRO A 371 22.83 14.32 31.67
CA PRO A 371 23.24 14.52 30.30
C PRO A 371 23.79 15.94 30.24
N LEU A 372 25.05 16.08 29.81
CA LEU A 372 25.51 17.37 29.30
C LEU A 372 24.56 17.68 28.15
N MET A 373 23.61 18.59 28.38
CA MET A 373 22.82 19.15 27.28
C MET A 373 23.82 19.51 26.18
N PRO A 374 23.60 19.07 24.92
CA PRO A 374 24.48 19.47 23.83
C PRO A 374 24.57 21.00 23.80
N PRO A 375 25.67 21.58 23.29
CA PRO A 375 25.87 23.03 23.26
C PRO A 375 24.63 23.80 22.78
N ALA A 376 24.40 24.98 23.37
CA ALA A 376 23.25 25.81 23.05
C ALA A 376 23.16 26.10 21.54
N GLY A 377 21.97 25.94 20.97
CA GLY A 377 21.71 26.14 19.55
C GLY A 377 22.02 24.95 18.63
N GLU A 378 22.55 23.84 19.15
CA GLU A 378 22.67 22.59 18.40
C GLU A 378 21.41 21.72 18.52
N ASP A 379 21.18 20.90 17.50
CA ASP A 379 20.15 19.87 17.48
C ASP A 379 20.30 18.94 18.70
N VAL A 380 19.19 18.34 19.13
CA VAL A 380 19.18 17.41 20.28
C VAL A 380 18.52 16.10 19.93
N VAL A 381 19.07 15.02 20.47
CA VAL A 381 18.45 13.70 20.38
C VAL A 381 17.75 13.41 21.69
N TRP A 382 16.44 13.21 21.63
CA TRP A 382 15.68 12.58 22.71
C TRP A 382 15.67 11.07 22.47
N GLU A 383 16.30 10.30 23.35
CA GLU A 383 16.31 8.84 23.30
C GLU A 383 15.43 8.27 24.41
N THR A 384 14.52 7.35 24.09
CA THR A 384 13.68 6.67 25.06
C THR A 384 13.46 5.20 24.68
N TRP A 385 12.83 4.44 25.56
CA TRP A 385 12.41 3.07 25.31
C TRP A 385 10.98 2.86 25.77
N VAL A 386 10.17 2.20 24.94
CA VAL A 386 8.79 1.84 25.27
C VAL A 386 8.59 0.33 25.27
N PRO A 387 7.86 -0.23 26.26
CA PRO A 387 7.40 -1.60 26.20
C PRO A 387 6.35 -1.74 25.10
N LEU A 388 6.37 -2.86 24.37
CA LEU A 388 5.42 -3.12 23.30
C LEU A 388 4.78 -4.49 23.50
N GLU A 389 3.47 -4.57 23.23
CA GLU A 389 2.77 -5.85 23.21
C GLU A 389 3.24 -6.73 22.04
N GLU A 390 3.09 -8.04 22.22
CA GLU A 390 3.42 -9.04 21.21
C GLU A 390 2.55 -8.84 19.97
N GLY A 391 3.18 -8.63 18.81
CA GLY A 391 2.50 -8.36 17.55
C GLY A 391 2.37 -6.88 17.17
N ALA A 392 2.88 -5.95 18.00
CA ALA A 392 3.07 -4.57 17.60
C ALA A 392 3.90 -4.50 16.31
N THR A 393 3.41 -3.77 15.31
CA THR A 393 4.04 -3.68 13.99
C THR A 393 4.59 -2.27 13.72
N TYR A 394 3.92 -1.26 14.27
CA TYR A 394 4.30 0.14 14.10
C TYR A 394 4.31 0.89 15.42
N LEU A 395 5.10 1.95 15.43
CA LEU A 395 4.99 3.03 16.37
C LEU A 395 4.50 4.27 15.60
N GLU A 396 3.40 4.86 16.05
CA GLU A 396 2.86 6.09 15.48
C GLU A 396 3.08 7.24 16.44
N LEU A 397 3.57 8.36 15.91
CA LEU A 397 3.84 9.56 16.66
C LEU A 397 3.17 10.76 15.98
N GLN A 398 2.60 11.62 16.81
CA GLN A 398 2.12 12.93 16.42
C GLN A 398 2.80 13.95 17.32
N ILE A 399 3.45 14.95 16.72
CA ILE A 399 4.27 15.93 17.45
C ILE A 399 3.76 17.33 17.12
N TRP A 400 3.51 18.13 18.14
CA TRP A 400 3.17 19.55 18.02
C TRP A 400 4.23 20.40 18.70
N HIS A 401 4.64 21.47 18.02
CA HIS A 401 5.52 22.48 18.59
C HIS A 401 4.69 23.59 19.24
N SER A 402 5.31 24.37 20.11
CA SER A 402 4.71 25.54 20.73
C SER A 402 4.17 26.54 19.70
N ASP A 403 2.99 27.10 19.98
CA ASP A 403 2.35 28.14 19.18
C ASP A 403 3.20 29.44 19.13
N GLU A 404 4.12 29.61 20.09
CA GLU A 404 5.10 30.71 20.12
C GLU A 404 6.10 30.64 18.95
N LEU A 405 6.47 29.42 18.56
CA LEU A 405 7.47 29.19 17.53
C LEU A 405 6.84 29.20 16.13
N ILE A 406 5.63 28.65 16.01
CA ILE A 406 4.87 28.73 14.78
C ILE A 406 3.38 28.78 15.07
N ASN A 407 2.70 29.84 14.60
CA ASN A 407 1.26 29.96 14.77
C ASN A 407 0.57 28.78 14.05
N PRO A 408 -0.18 27.92 14.77
CA PRO A 408 -0.90 26.83 14.15
C PRO A 408 -1.91 27.38 13.13
N GLY A 409 -1.96 26.77 11.95
CA GLY A 409 -3.07 27.05 11.05
C GLY A 409 -4.37 26.47 11.62
N PRO A 410 -5.54 26.81 11.05
CA PRO A 410 -6.82 26.21 11.46
C PRO A 410 -6.87 24.67 11.32
N GLU A 411 -5.93 24.06 10.60
CA GLU A 411 -5.77 22.61 10.42
C GLU A 411 -4.39 22.12 10.93
N ASP A 412 -3.93 22.56 12.10
CA ASP A 412 -2.66 22.08 12.65
C ASP A 412 -2.77 20.61 13.14
N ILE A 413 -2.51 19.70 12.22
CA ILE A 413 -2.44 18.26 12.48
C ILE A 413 -1.10 17.82 13.08
N GLY A 414 -0.16 18.74 13.33
CA GLY A 414 1.18 18.43 13.83
C GLY A 414 2.04 17.67 12.80
N TYR A 415 3.20 17.20 13.25
CA TYR A 415 4.07 16.32 12.49
C TYR A 415 3.69 14.87 12.77
N LEU A 416 3.39 14.12 11.73
CA LEU A 416 2.87 12.76 11.78
C LEU A 416 3.91 11.77 11.30
N PHE A 417 4.12 10.71 12.08
CA PHE A 417 5.06 9.65 11.76
C PHE A 417 4.44 8.30 12.05
N GLN A 418 4.59 7.38 11.11
CA GLN A 418 4.40 5.95 11.34
C GLN A 418 5.74 5.27 11.00
N VAL A 419 6.31 4.58 11.98
CA VAL A 419 7.62 3.94 11.85
C VAL A 419 7.47 2.45 12.09
N LYS A 420 7.98 1.63 11.18
CA LYS A 420 7.89 0.17 11.29
C LYS A 420 8.90 -0.37 12.30
N LEU A 421 8.40 -1.25 13.14
CA LEU A 421 9.21 -1.95 14.12
C LEU A 421 10.00 -3.07 13.43
N ASN A 422 11.33 -2.92 13.39
CA ASN A 422 12.22 -3.94 12.86
C ASN A 422 13.56 -3.93 13.63
N SER A 423 14.36 -4.99 13.45
CA SER A 423 15.63 -5.17 14.18
C SER A 423 16.79 -4.32 13.66
N GLU A 424 16.72 -3.85 12.41
CA GLU A 424 17.75 -2.99 11.79
C GLU A 424 17.58 -1.51 12.18
N GLY A 425 16.34 -1.13 12.52
CA GLY A 425 15.90 0.24 12.75
C GLY A 425 15.40 0.90 11.45
N GLU A 426 14.43 1.81 11.58
CA GLU A 426 13.93 2.63 10.46
C GLU A 426 13.99 4.11 10.84
N THR A 427 14.30 4.97 9.87
CA THR A 427 14.28 6.44 10.04
C THR A 427 13.27 7.08 9.11
N LYS A 428 12.44 7.99 9.66
CA LYS A 428 11.55 8.87 8.91
C LYS A 428 11.94 10.33 9.15
N MET A 429 11.81 11.18 8.11
CA MET A 429 12.25 12.58 8.15
C MET A 429 11.17 13.58 7.73
N ASP A 430 10.19 13.17 6.93
CA ASP A 430 9.07 14.04 6.50
C ASP A 430 7.83 13.76 7.34
N GLY A 431 7.62 14.58 8.37
CA GLY A 431 6.44 14.52 9.23
C GLY A 431 5.25 15.33 8.72
N LEU A 432 5.38 16.03 7.59
CA LEU A 432 4.32 16.91 7.06
C LEU A 432 3.40 16.19 6.05
N SER A 433 3.61 14.89 5.85
CA SER A 433 2.70 14.06 5.07
C SER A 433 1.31 14.02 5.72
N THR A 434 0.28 14.22 4.91
CA THR A 434 -1.13 14.17 5.34
C THR A 434 -1.67 12.73 5.32
N THR A 435 -0.86 11.75 5.73
CA THR A 435 -1.31 10.36 5.85
C THR A 435 -2.35 10.26 6.95
N ASP A 436 -3.40 9.45 6.76
CA ASP A 436 -4.35 9.12 7.83
C ASP A 436 -3.77 8.03 8.74
N LEU A 437 -3.46 8.44 9.97
CA LEU A 437 -2.88 7.62 11.03
C LEU A 437 -3.85 7.50 12.20
N GLU A 438 -3.80 6.37 12.91
CA GLU A 438 -4.66 6.11 14.08
C GLU A 438 -4.33 7.09 15.22
N VAL A 439 -3.07 7.53 15.33
CA VAL A 439 -2.64 8.52 16.35
C VAL A 439 -3.41 9.84 16.26
N LYS A 440 -3.97 10.21 15.09
CA LYS A 440 -4.80 11.42 14.92
C LYS A 440 -6.08 11.40 15.76
N ALA A 441 -6.57 10.21 16.14
CA ALA A 441 -7.74 10.08 17.01
C ALA A 441 -7.44 10.51 18.46
N ALA A 442 -6.16 10.56 18.85
CA ALA A 442 -5.74 11.02 20.17
C ALA A 442 -5.82 12.55 20.27
N SER A 443 -6.38 13.04 21.38
CA SER A 443 -6.51 14.48 21.60
C SER A 443 -5.17 15.14 21.90
N ARG A 444 -4.98 16.40 21.49
CA ARG A 444 -3.89 17.26 21.99
C ARG A 444 -4.10 17.61 23.48
N LEU A 445 -5.36 17.62 23.96
CA LEU A 445 -5.67 17.88 25.37
C LEU A 445 -5.23 16.70 26.24
N GLY A 446 -4.32 16.98 27.19
CA GLY A 446 -3.72 15.95 28.05
C GLY A 446 -2.59 15.16 27.38
N SER A 447 -2.10 15.63 26.22
CA SER A 447 -0.91 15.04 25.60
C SER A 447 0.33 15.25 26.48
N PRO A 448 1.22 14.25 26.57
CA PRO A 448 2.55 14.38 27.13
C PRO A 448 3.30 15.62 26.61
N THR A 449 3.99 16.31 27.51
CA THR A 449 4.84 17.46 27.20
C THR A 449 6.30 17.15 27.52
N LEU A 450 7.18 17.42 26.57
CA LEU A 450 8.63 17.40 26.74
C LEU A 450 9.16 18.84 26.72
N GLU A 451 9.86 19.22 27.78
CA GLU A 451 10.57 20.50 27.84
C GLU A 451 11.99 20.35 27.29
N ILE A 452 12.35 21.17 26.30
CA ILE A 452 13.70 21.19 25.74
C ILE A 452 14.45 22.36 26.36
N ALA A 453 15.41 22.10 27.23
CA ALA A 453 16.22 23.17 27.85
C ALA A 453 17.10 23.91 26.81
N GLU A 454 17.43 25.18 27.11
CA GLU A 454 18.32 26.02 26.27
C GLU A 454 19.72 25.41 26.02
#